data_AF-A0A1I7EWS7-F1
#
_entry.id   AF-A0A1I7EWS7-F1
#
_cell.length_a   1.000
_cell.length_b   1.000
_cell.length_c   1.000
_cell.angle_alpha   90.00
_cell.angle_beta   90.00
_cell.angle_gamma   90.00
#
_symmetry.space_group_name_H-M   'P 1'
#
loop_
_entity.id
_entity.type
_entity.pdbx_description
1 polymer ?
#
loop_
_entity_poly.entity_id
_entity_poly.type
_entity_poly.pdbx_seq_one_letter_code
_entity_poly.pdbx_strand_id
1 'polypeptide(L)'
;MENINEALGLLLVGLTTVFVILCLVGLIGNGVIYLTNRFVPEETMAKRKEIVKGKAKPTNPAKIAAVIAAVEAVTGGKGKIEKIDKIDKIDKIEK
;
A
#
# COMPACT_ATOMS: atom_id res chain seq x y z
N MET A 1 46.42 34.73 6.10
CA MET A 1 45.16 34.66 6.85
C MET A 1 43.93 34.62 5.94
N GLU A 2 43.97 35.21 4.74
CA GLU A 2 42.85 35.16 3.77
C GLU A 2 42.42 33.74 3.35
N ASN A 3 43.35 32.85 3.02
CA ASN A 3 43.03 31.50 2.49
C ASN A 3 42.24 30.62 3.47
N ILE A 4 42.43 30.80 4.78
CA ILE A 4 41.71 30.01 5.80
C ILE A 4 40.25 30.45 5.85
N ASN A 5 40.00 31.76 5.75
CA ASN A 5 38.64 32.29 5.71
C ASN A 5 37.90 31.81 4.44
N GLU A 6 38.60 31.80 3.30
CA GLU A 6 38.07 31.26 2.05
C GLU A 6 37.77 29.75 2.14
N ALA A 7 38.69 28.97 2.70
CA ALA A 7 38.50 27.53 2.90
C ALA A 7 37.32 27.20 3.83
N LEU A 8 37.14 27.97 4.90
CA LEU A 8 35.98 27.84 5.79
C LEU A 8 34.67 28.22 5.09
N GLY A 9 34.70 29.24 4.22
CA GLY A 9 33.56 29.62 3.39
C GLY A 9 33.16 28.51 2.40
N LEU A 10 34.13 27.92 1.72
CA LEU A 10 33.91 26.79 0.80
C LEU A 10 33.36 25.55 1.52
N LEU A 11 33.84 25.27 2.74
CA LEU A 11 33.32 24.18 3.56
C LEU A 11 31.85 24.40 3.92
N LEU A 12 31.50 25.62 4.36
CA LEU A 12 30.13 25.97 4.73
C LEU A 12 29.20 25.89 3.52
N VAL A 13 29.63 26.38 2.36
CA VAL A 13 28.86 26.30 1.12
C VAL A 13 28.66 24.84 0.71
N GLY A 14 29.72 24.03 0.74
CA GLY A 14 29.64 22.61 0.40
C GLY A 14 28.62 21.86 1.26
N LEU A 15 28.64 22.06 2.58
CA LEU A 15 27.70 21.43 3.49
C LEU A 15 26.27 21.92 3.25
N THR A 16 26.09 23.23 3.02
CA THR A 16 24.79 23.85 2.81
C THR A 16 24.14 23.34 1.52
N THR A 17 24.88 23.32 0.40
CA THR A 17 24.36 22.85 -0.89
C THR A 17 23.99 21.37 -0.83
N VAL A 18 24.81 20.53 -0.20
CA VAL A 18 24.49 19.11 -0.01
C VAL A 18 23.21 18.95 0.84
N PHE A 19 23.08 19.71 1.93
CA PHE A 19 21.88 19.67 2.77
C PHE A 19 20.61 20.08 2.00
N VAL A 20 20.70 21.14 1.17
CA VAL A 20 19.58 21.60 0.34
C VAL A 20 19.17 20.53 -0.67
N ILE A 21 20.12 19.90 -1.37
CA ILE A 21 19.82 18.85 -2.35
C ILE A 21 19.18 17.64 -1.67
N LEU A 22 19.71 17.22 -0.51
CA LEU A 22 19.13 16.11 0.27
C LEU A 22 17.70 16.42 0.73
N CYS A 23 17.44 17.64 1.18
CA CYS A 23 16.10 18.07 1.55
C CYS A 23 15.16 18.05 0.33
N LEU A 24 15.62 18.57 -0.82
CA LEU A 24 14.84 18.59 -2.07
C LEU A 24 14.46 17.18 -2.53
N VAL A 25 15.45 16.27 -2.62
CA VAL A 25 15.20 14.90 -3.08
C VAL A 25 14.35 14.11 -2.08
N GLY A 26 14.47 14.39 -0.78
CA GLY A 26 13.63 13.79 0.25
C GLY A 26 12.17 14.22 0.14
N LEU A 27 11.91 15.51 -0.06
CA LEU A 27 10.56 16.05 -0.23
C LEU A 27 9.91 15.55 -1.52
N ILE A 28 10.64 15.58 -2.64
CA ILE A 28 10.17 15.06 -3.92
C ILE A 28 9.95 13.55 -3.84
N GLY A 29 10.89 12.81 -3.25
CA GLY A 29 10.77 11.37 -3.03
C GLY A 29 9.54 11.00 -2.22
N ASN A 30 9.30 11.71 -1.11
CA ASN A 30 8.09 11.50 -0.30
C ASN A 30 6.80 11.84 -1.07
N GLY A 31 6.82 12.89 -1.89
CA GLY A 31 5.70 13.22 -2.79
C GLY A 31 5.42 12.11 -3.80
N VAL A 32 6.46 11.57 -4.45
CA VAL A 32 6.35 10.46 -5.40
C VAL A 32 5.85 9.18 -4.72
N ILE A 33 6.34 8.90 -3.51
CA ILE A 33 5.86 7.78 -2.69
C ILE A 33 4.38 7.98 -2.36
N TYR A 34 3.96 9.17 -1.94
CA TYR A 34 2.57 9.46 -1.62
C TYR A 34 1.64 9.33 -2.84
N LEU A 35 2.05 9.89 -3.98
CA LEU A 35 1.32 9.75 -5.25
C LEU A 35 1.17 8.27 -5.61
N THR A 36 2.27 7.52 -5.61
CA THR A 36 2.24 6.09 -5.96
C THR A 36 1.43 5.28 -4.94
N ASN A 37 1.53 5.57 -3.64
CA ASN A 37 0.74 4.94 -2.58
C ASN A 37 -0.77 5.25 -2.71
N ARG A 38 -1.12 6.43 -3.26
CA ARG A 38 -2.51 6.77 -3.61
C ARG A 38 -2.99 6.06 -4.86
N PHE A 39 -2.12 5.86 -5.86
CA PHE A 39 -2.45 5.15 -7.09
C PHE A 39 -2.49 3.61 -6.92
N VAL A 40 -1.74 3.07 -5.96
CA VAL A 40 -1.74 1.66 -5.58
C VAL A 40 -2.50 1.53 -4.26
N PRO A 41 -3.83 1.39 -4.30
CA PRO A 41 -4.73 1.68 -3.20
C PRO A 41 -4.35 1.01 -1.88
N GLU A 42 -4.18 1.86 -0.86
CA GLU A 42 -3.91 1.52 0.53
C GLU A 42 -5.00 0.66 1.19
N GLU A 43 -6.12 0.37 0.51
CA GLU A 43 -7.07 -0.67 0.96
C GLU A 43 -6.49 -2.09 0.91
N THR A 44 -5.40 -2.31 0.15
CA THR A 44 -4.69 -3.60 0.14
C THR A 44 -3.54 -3.67 1.14
N MET A 45 -2.95 -2.53 1.52
CA MET A 45 -1.79 -2.46 2.42
C MET A 45 -2.19 -2.27 3.89
N ALA A 46 -3.29 -1.56 4.18
CA ALA A 46 -3.90 -1.54 5.53
C ALA A 46 -4.33 -2.96 5.93
N LYS A 47 -4.85 -3.75 4.98
CA LYS A 47 -5.11 -5.18 5.18
C LYS A 47 -3.82 -5.94 5.44
N ARG A 48 -2.67 -5.60 4.86
CA ARG A 48 -1.41 -6.34 5.10
C ARG A 48 -0.88 -6.19 6.53
N LYS A 49 -1.12 -5.05 7.19
CA LYS A 49 -0.78 -4.88 8.62
C LYS A 49 -1.80 -5.56 9.55
N GLU A 50 -3.08 -5.65 9.16
CA GLU A 50 -4.08 -6.42 9.92
C GLU A 50 -4.02 -7.94 9.69
N ILE A 51 -3.59 -8.41 8.51
CA ILE A 51 -3.54 -9.85 8.18
C ILE A 51 -2.49 -10.58 9.04
N VAL A 52 -1.46 -9.89 9.54
CA VAL A 52 -0.48 -10.52 10.47
C VAL A 52 -1.12 -10.83 11.84
N LYS A 53 -2.26 -10.21 12.17
CA LYS A 53 -3.01 -10.49 13.42
C LYS A 53 -4.29 -11.29 13.20
N GLY A 54 -4.49 -11.85 12.00
CA GLY A 54 -5.68 -12.61 11.63
C GLY A 54 -5.42 -14.12 11.44
N LYS A 55 -4.78 -14.79 12.39
CA LYS A 55 -4.85 -16.26 12.47
C LYS A 55 -6.26 -16.67 12.92
N ALA A 56 -7.14 -17.00 11.97
CA ALA A 56 -8.21 -18.00 12.03
C ALA A 56 -9.08 -17.80 10.77
N LYS A 57 -9.32 -18.75 9.85
CA LYS A 57 -9.37 -20.21 9.87
C LYS A 57 -9.39 -20.65 8.38
N PRO A 58 -8.83 -21.80 7.99
CA PRO A 58 -8.75 -22.21 6.59
C PRO A 58 -10.13 -22.67 6.10
N THR A 59 -10.88 -21.79 5.46
CA THR A 59 -12.01 -22.19 4.61
C THR A 59 -11.44 -22.53 3.24
N ASN A 60 -11.71 -23.74 2.78
CA ASN A 60 -11.09 -24.38 1.62
C ASN A 60 -10.90 -23.40 0.43
N PRO A 61 -9.66 -23.13 -0.01
CA PRO A 61 -9.35 -22.16 -1.06
C PRO A 61 -10.02 -22.48 -2.40
N ALA A 62 -10.35 -23.74 -2.67
CA ALA A 62 -11.05 -24.15 -3.88
C ALA A 62 -12.48 -23.56 -3.97
N LYS A 63 -13.17 -23.40 -2.84
CA LYS A 63 -14.54 -22.84 -2.82
C LYS A 63 -14.52 -21.32 -3.05
N ILE A 64 -13.52 -20.65 -2.47
CA ILE A 64 -13.32 -19.20 -2.64
C ILE A 64 -12.93 -18.89 -4.09
N ALA A 65 -12.04 -19.68 -4.69
CA ALA A 65 -11.64 -19.52 -6.09
C ALA A 65 -12.81 -19.72 -7.06
N ALA A 66 -13.70 -20.68 -6.81
CA ALA A 66 -14.88 -20.89 -7.64
C ALA A 66 -15.85 -19.69 -7.59
N VAL A 67 -16.06 -19.09 -6.41
CA VAL A 67 -16.87 -17.87 -6.28
C VAL A 67 -16.22 -16.69 -7.01
N ILE A 68 -14.90 -16.55 -6.90
CA ILE A 68 -14.14 -15.51 -7.63
C ILE A 68 -14.33 -15.66 -9.14
N ALA A 69 -14.11 -16.86 -9.69
CA ALA A 69 -14.26 -17.11 -11.12
C ALA A 69 -15.69 -16.86 -11.61
N ALA A 70 -16.70 -17.23 -10.82
CA ALA A 70 -18.10 -16.96 -11.16
C ALA A 70 -18.41 -15.45 -11.17
N VAL A 71 -17.94 -14.71 -10.16
CA VAL A 71 -18.14 -13.26 -10.09
C VAL A 71 -17.38 -12.57 -11.22
N GLU A 72 -16.18 -13.02 -11.57
CA GLU A 72 -15.39 -12.47 -12.67
C GLU A 72 -16.06 -12.72 -14.02
N ALA A 73 -16.60 -13.92 -14.24
CA ALA A 73 -17.35 -14.26 -15.45
C ALA A 73 -18.65 -13.43 -15.58
N VAL A 74 -19.34 -13.15 -14.48
CA VAL A 74 -20.59 -12.37 -14.47
C VAL A 74 -20.32 -10.86 -14.58
N THR A 75 -19.24 -10.38 -13.97
CA THR A 75 -18.92 -8.94 -13.92
C THR A 75 -17.92 -8.50 -14.98
N GLY A 76 -17.46 -9.40 -15.85
CA GLY A 76 -16.48 -9.13 -16.90
C GLY A 76 -15.16 -8.58 -16.36
N GLY A 77 -14.72 -9.05 -15.19
CA GLY A 77 -13.44 -8.63 -14.58
C GLY A 77 -13.46 -7.36 -13.74
N LYS A 78 -14.64 -6.76 -13.45
CA LYS A 78 -14.75 -5.52 -12.65
C LYS A 78 -15.24 -5.72 -11.20
N GLY A 79 -15.78 -6.88 -10.87
CA GLY A 79 -16.26 -7.19 -9.51
C GLY A 79 -15.13 -7.63 -8.58
N LYS A 80 -14.99 -6.97 -7.43
CA LYS A 80 -14.02 -7.34 -6.38
C LYS A 80 -14.76 -7.90 -5.17
N ILE A 81 -14.38 -9.09 -4.72
CA ILE A 81 -14.99 -9.73 -3.56
C ILE A 81 -14.28 -9.24 -2.30
N GLU A 82 -14.98 -8.46 -1.47
CA GLU A 82 -14.40 -7.85 -0.28
C GLU A 82 -14.51 -8.74 0.97
N LYS A 83 -15.59 -9.54 1.06
CA LYS A 83 -15.88 -10.43 2.19
C LYS A 83 -16.70 -11.64 1.75
N ILE A 84 -16.37 -12.82 2.29
CA ILE A 84 -17.13 -14.06 2.09
C ILE A 84 -17.56 -14.55 3.46
N ASP A 85 -18.83 -14.32 3.79
CA ASP A 85 -19.44 -14.85 5.00
C ASP A 85 -20.24 -16.10 4.65
N LYS A 86 -20.02 -17.17 5.42
CA LYS A 86 -20.78 -18.40 5.30
C LYS A 86 -22.08 -18.22 6.08
N ILE A 87 -23.21 -18.21 5.39
CA ILE A 87 -24.53 -18.18 6.03
C ILE A 87 -24.78 -19.58 6.59
N ASP A 88 -24.56 -19.76 7.89
CA ASP A 88 -24.76 -21.03 8.57
C ASP A 88 -26.21 -21.16 9.09
N LYS A 89 -27.02 -21.82 8.25
CA LYS A 89 -28.26 -22.58 8.51
C LYS A 89 -29.46 -21.88 9.16
N ILE A 90 -30.63 -22.26 8.64
CA ILE A 90 -32.00 -22.00 9.12
C ILE A 90 -32.61 -20.71 8.54
N ASP A 91 -33.15 -20.79 7.33
CA ASP A 91 -34.50 -20.29 7.08
C ASP A 91 -35.07 -20.99 5.84
N LYS A 92 -35.96 -21.94 6.14
CA LYS A 92 -37.19 -22.24 5.40
C LYS A 92 -37.03 -22.42 3.89
N ILE A 93 -37.05 -23.65 3.39
CA ILE A 93 -38.27 -24.49 3.38
C ILE A 93 -39.51 -23.61 3.20
N GLU A 94 -39.70 -23.05 2.01
CA GLU A 94 -41.05 -22.98 1.45
C GLU A 94 -40.93 -23.11 -0.08
N LYS A 95 -40.85 -24.36 -0.53
CA LYS A 95 -41.43 -24.75 -1.79
C LYS A 95 -42.08 -26.12 -1.64
#